data_AF-A0A496RMR5-F1
#
_entry.id   AF-A0A496RMR5-F1
#
_cell.length_a   1.000
_cell.length_b   1.000
_cell.length_c   1.000
_cell.angle_alpha   90.00
_cell.angle_beta   90.00
_cell.angle_gamma   90.00
#
_symmetry.space_group_name_H-M   'P 1'
#
loop_
_entity.id
_entity.type
_entity.pdbx_description
1 polymer ?
#
loop_
_entity_poly.entity_id
_entity_poly.type
_entity_poly.pdbx_seq_one_letter_code
_entity_poly.pdbx_strand_id
1 'polypeptide(L)' 'MKKEKRYFIKDLEKILGVHRKTYFYWEKTGKVPKAKRTPMGNYRYWTEKDIEYLKKLLRGQ' A
#
# COMPACT_ATOMS: atom_id res chain seq x y z
N MET A 1 -7.13 -13.10 18.83
CA MET A 1 -6.31 -13.39 17.62
C MET A 1 -6.50 -12.26 16.61
N LYS A 2 -5.54 -11.33 16.47
CA LYS A 2 -5.63 -10.26 15.45
C LYS A 2 -5.31 -10.89 14.08
N LYS A 3 -6.33 -11.13 13.25
CA LYS A 3 -6.13 -11.45 11.84
C LYS A 3 -5.32 -10.32 11.21
N GLU A 4 -4.12 -10.60 10.72
CA GLU A 4 -3.38 -9.64 9.91
C GLU A 4 -4.20 -9.36 8.66
N LYS A 5 -4.91 -8.22 8.65
CA LYS A 5 -5.66 -7.78 7.49
C LYS A 5 -4.66 -7.46 6.39
N ARG A 6 -4.75 -8.26 5.32
CA ARG A 6 -4.02 -8.03 4.07
C ARG A 6 -4.92 -7.23 3.17
N TYR A 7 -4.39 -6.13 2.69
CA TYR A 7 -5.04 -5.25 1.74
C TYR A 7 -4.36 -5.42 0.39
N PHE A 8 -5.14 -5.28 -0.69
CA PHE A 8 -4.64 -5.31 -2.05
C PHE A 8 -4.71 -3.91 -2.65
N ILE A 9 -4.20 -3.76 -3.88
CA ILE A 9 -4.16 -2.46 -4.55
C ILE A 9 -5.54 -1.81 -4.65
N LYS A 10 -6.59 -2.61 -4.91
CA LYS A 10 -7.98 -2.14 -4.93
C LYS A 10 -8.45 -1.57 -3.59
N ASP A 11 -7.99 -2.14 -2.47
CA ASP A 11 -8.30 -1.63 -1.14
C ASP A 11 -7.55 -0.33 -0.89
N LEU A 12 -6.27 -0.23 -1.30
CA LEU A 12 -5.53 1.02 -1.23
C LEU A 12 -6.21 2.13 -2.02
N GLU A 13 -6.73 1.83 -3.20
CA GLU A 13 -7.46 2.80 -4.02
C GLU A 13 -8.65 3.40 -3.26
N LYS A 14 -9.42 2.55 -2.55
CA LYS A 14 -10.55 2.99 -1.73
C LYS A 14 -10.12 3.72 -0.45
N ILE A 15 -9.07 3.24 0.22
CA ILE A 15 -8.66 3.73 1.54
C ILE A 15 -7.89 5.05 1.45
N LEU A 16 -7.04 5.18 0.44
CA LEU A 16 -6.22 6.38 0.21
C LEU A 16 -6.91 7.35 -0.76
N GLY A 17 -7.91 6.90 -1.53
CA GLY A 17 -8.56 7.72 -2.55
C GLY A 17 -7.67 8.02 -3.75
N VAL A 18 -6.62 7.21 -3.97
CA VAL A 18 -5.62 7.41 -5.03
C VAL A 18 -5.72 6.28 -6.03
N HIS A 19 -5.64 6.58 -7.32
CA HIS A 19 -5.66 5.54 -8.33
C HIS A 19 -4.37 4.70 -8.25
N ARG A 20 -4.47 3.39 -8.52
CA ARG A 20 -3.31 2.46 -8.53
C ARG A 20 -2.13 2.94 -9.36
N LYS A 21 -2.39 3.67 -10.46
CA LYS A 21 -1.35 4.25 -11.31
C LYS A 21 -0.51 5.30 -10.56
N THR A 22 -1.15 6.12 -9.74
CA THR A 22 -0.50 7.09 -8.86
C THR A 22 0.34 6.38 -7.81
N TYR A 23 -0.20 5.30 -7.21
CA TYR A 23 0.56 4.48 -6.28
C TYR A 23 1.82 3.88 -6.94
N PHE A 24 1.71 3.32 -8.15
CA PHE A 24 2.88 2.79 -8.88
C PHE A 24 3.87 3.87 -9.26
N TYR A 25 3.40 5.08 -9.58
CA TYR A 25 4.27 6.21 -9.80
C TYR A 25 5.07 6.55 -8.55
N TRP A 26 4.44 6.62 -7.38
CA TRP A 26 5.14 6.83 -6.12
C TRP A 26 6.09 5.70 -5.76
N GLU A 27 5.74 4.44 -6.06
CA GLU A 27 6.63 3.30 -5.86
C GLU A 27 7.87 3.43 -6.77
N LYS A 28 7.68 3.90 -8.01
CA LYS A 28 8.76 4.11 -8.98
C LYS A 28 9.65 5.30 -8.61
N THR A 29 9.08 6.39 -8.09
CA THR A 29 9.83 7.59 -7.69
C THR A 29 10.43 7.49 -6.29
N GLY A 30 10.16 6.41 -5.55
CA GLY A 30 10.66 6.22 -4.18
C GLY A 30 9.89 7.03 -3.12
N LYS A 31 8.75 7.64 -3.48
CA LYS A 31 7.89 8.38 -2.55
C LYS A 31 7.15 7.46 -1.57
N VAL A 32 6.88 6.22 -1.98
CA VAL A 32 6.32 5.18 -1.09
C VAL A 32 7.20 3.94 -1.07
N PRO A 33 7.26 3.21 0.06
CA PRO A 33 8.00 1.96 0.14
C PRO A 33 7.41 0.91 -0.80
N LYS A 34 8.27 0.01 -1.32
CA LYS A 34 7.85 -1.09 -2.17
C LYS A 34 6.87 -2.00 -1.42
N ALA A 35 5.79 -2.37 -2.10
CA ALA A 35 4.82 -3.31 -1.55
C ALA A 35 5.47 -4.64 -1.17
N LYS A 36 5.06 -5.21 -0.03
CA LYS A 36 5.51 -6.54 0.38
C LYS A 36 4.99 -7.57 -0.60
N ARG A 37 5.82 -8.57 -0.88
CA ARG A 37 5.52 -9.66 -1.82
C ARG A 37 5.46 -10.97 -1.06
N THR A 38 4.42 -11.76 -1.31
CA THR A 38 4.31 -13.06 -0.65
C THR A 38 5.41 -13.97 -1.17
N PRO A 39 6.12 -14.72 -0.29
CA PRO A 39 7.19 -15.62 -0.72
C PRO A 39 6.70 -16.71 -1.69
N MET A 40 5.41 -17.07 -1.63
CA MET A 40 4.84 -18.17 -2.39
C MET A 40 4.25 -17.79 -3.76
N GLY A 41 4.06 -16.49 -4.06
CA GLY A 41 3.31 -16.09 -5.25
C GLY A 41 3.65 -14.73 -5.83
N ASN A 42 4.65 -14.01 -5.31
CA ASN A 42 5.07 -12.70 -5.81
C ASN A 42 3.92 -11.63 -5.84
N TYR A 43 2.78 -11.91 -5.21
CA TYR A 43 1.65 -11.01 -5.13
C TYR A 43 1.97 -9.86 -4.18
N ARG A 44 1.68 -8.64 -4.63
CA ARG A 44 1.78 -7.42 -3.81
C ARG A 44 0.64 -7.41 -2.80
N TYR A 45 0.98 -7.32 -1.53
CA TYR A 45 0.03 -7.14 -0.45
C TYR A 45 0.53 -6.06 0.50
N TRP A 46 -0.42 -5.39 1.14
CA TRP A 46 -0.16 -4.35 2.12
C TRP A 46 -0.73 -4.78 3.46
N THR A 47 -0.02 -4.45 4.51
CA THR A 47 -0.52 -4.63 5.87
C THR A 47 -1.16 -3.34 6.36
N GLU A 48 -1.91 -3.44 7.44
CA GLU A 48 -2.49 -2.27 8.11
C GLU A 48 -1.42 -1.21 8.47
N LYS A 49 -0.21 -1.65 8.85
CA LYS A 49 0.94 -0.77 9.10
C LYS A 49 1.37 0.01 7.84
N ASP A 50 1.41 -0.65 6.69
CA ASP A 50 1.75 0.00 5.42
C ASP A 50 0.70 1.06 5.07
N ILE A 51 -0.58 0.74 5.24
CA ILE A 51 -1.66 1.69 5.00
C ILE A 51 -1.58 2.89 5.94
N GLU A 52 -1.33 2.67 7.24
CA GLU A 52 -1.20 3.76 8.19
C GLU A 52 0.00 4.67 7.86
N TYR A 53 1.12 4.08 7.46
CA TYR A 53 2.28 4.82 6.99
C TYR A 53 1.96 5.67 5.75
N LEU A 54 1.30 5.07 4.74
CA LEU A 54 0.88 5.76 3.53
C LEU A 54 -0.09 6.91 3.84
N LYS A 55 -1.06 6.69 4.74
CA LYS A 55 -1.97 7.75 5.19
C LYS A 55 -1.21 8.90 5.82
N LYS A 56 -0.25 8.64 6.71
CA LYS A 56 0.57 9.66 7.35
C LYS A 56 1.39 10.43 6.31
N LEU A 57 1.98 9.74 5.35
CA LEU A 57 2.79 10.32 4.28
C LEU A 57 1.97 11.22 3.34
N LEU A 58 0.71 10.88 3.07
CA LEU A 58 -0.17 11.65 2.20
C LEU A 58 -0.88 12.82 2.91
N ARG A 59 -1.06 12.74 4.22
CA ARG A 59 -1.74 13.79 5.01
C ARG A 59 -0.86 15.02 5.27
N GLY A 60 0.43 14.95 4.98
CA GLY A 60 1.39 16.04 5.16
C GLY A 60 1.77 16.80 3.87
N GLN A 61 0.97 16.70 2.81
CA GLN A 61 1.18 17.44 1.55
C GLN A 61 0.20 18.61 1.43
#